data_AF-A0A4R8QMQ7-F1
#
_entry.id   AF-A0A4R8QMQ7-F1
#
_cell.length_a   1.000
_cell.length_b   1.000
_cell.length_c   1.000
_cell.angle_alpha   90.00
_cell.angle_beta   90.00
_cell.angle_gamma   90.00
#
_symmetry.space_group_name_H-M   'P 1'
#
loop_
_entity.id
_entity.type
_entity.pdbx_description
1 polymer ?
#
loop_
_entity_poly.entity_id
_entity_poly.type
_entity_poly.pdbx_seq_one_letter_code
_entity_poly.pdbx_strand_id
1 'polypeptide(L)'
;MLDVWNAIFPHKVGRKQLPKVPTDDVYPVHFFDDTKPFRDMILNWTLRFDDVLDAQKLESSLTTLVETGDWRKFGGRMRLNADEKLELHVPREFTSERPAIRFSHDVHDFSIKDHNIAKHLPKVTSNPSIQPGVVNFYTLGARSGAPMTLDDLLNSDDPQISLHVVSFTDATVVGLLFSHILFGAAGMQSLVTNWSLVLAGREKEVANISGARKDILDDVGVSTDPEKEPYILDHRRLKGIVHLRFNIRFLWDMWRRPQIESKMLCLPQSFVSNLRAQAMADLHALDEKNAGAEEAPFVSEGDVLTAWWTRLVCQARGSKRSVTVLNAVDITGRLKSVFAPGKHYVQNFALGTWTILNSNEVLKAPLGYVARCFRYDIQTQTTPSQIMAFMRRLREGGWCGDQPLYGKADSMVIIFTNWSRCKFFDCIDFSPAVIARPVEPVATQASTDDGEITSASRVDPEKQTDDAAAAADLFPRPPPGKIAYHHSVGRTKTVLSRNVFTILGKDNQGNFWVSVLGHPECWDQLKKALNVNSLEDLSKISR
;
A
#
# COMPACT_ATOMS: atom_id res chain seq x y z
N MET A 1 -24.28 -1.98 14.45
CA MET A 1 -24.91 -3.25 13.96
C MET A 1 -25.21 -3.19 12.47
N LEU A 2 -25.84 -2.12 11.96
CA LEU A 2 -26.04 -1.92 10.51
C LEU A 2 -24.73 -1.97 9.72
N ASP A 3 -23.63 -1.38 10.21
CA ASP A 3 -22.35 -1.37 9.47
C ASP A 3 -21.74 -2.76 9.27
N VAL A 4 -21.87 -3.64 10.27
CA VAL A 4 -21.40 -5.03 10.17
C VAL A 4 -22.31 -5.82 9.25
N TRP A 5 -23.63 -5.63 9.35
CA TRP A 5 -24.61 -6.28 8.46
C TRP A 5 -24.42 -5.85 7.00
N ASN A 6 -24.24 -4.56 6.73
CA ASN A 6 -24.00 -4.01 5.39
C ASN A 6 -22.63 -4.39 4.83
N ALA A 7 -21.62 -4.61 5.68
CA ALA A 7 -20.31 -5.12 5.24
C ALA A 7 -20.36 -6.62 4.88
N ILE A 8 -21.23 -7.41 5.50
CA ILE A 8 -21.42 -8.85 5.20
C ILE A 8 -22.41 -9.05 4.04
N PHE A 9 -23.48 -8.25 4.00
CA PHE A 9 -24.56 -8.30 3.03
C PHE A 9 -24.77 -6.92 2.41
N PRO A 10 -23.85 -6.45 1.55
CA PRO A 10 -24.03 -5.17 0.88
C PRO A 10 -25.33 -5.22 0.06
N HIS A 11 -26.17 -4.20 0.22
CA HIS A 11 -27.33 -3.99 -0.65
C HIS A 11 -26.83 -3.71 -2.06
N LYS A 12 -26.84 -4.74 -2.92
CA LYS A 12 -26.65 -4.56 -4.36
C LYS A 12 -27.90 -3.90 -4.91
N VAL A 13 -27.86 -2.58 -5.08
CA VAL A 13 -28.86 -1.91 -5.91
C VAL A 13 -28.61 -2.41 -7.32
N GLY A 14 -29.50 -3.27 -7.83
CA GLY A 14 -29.40 -3.86 -9.17
C GLY A 14 -29.53 -2.79 -10.26
N ARG A 15 -28.48 -1.99 -10.43
CA ARG A 15 -28.35 -1.03 -11.53
C ARG A 15 -27.75 -1.77 -12.73
N LYS A 16 -28.38 -1.57 -13.88
CA LYS A 16 -27.96 -2.19 -15.14
C LYS A 16 -26.72 -1.46 -15.65
N GLN A 17 -25.62 -2.18 -15.87
CA GLN A 17 -24.39 -1.62 -16.45
C GLN A 17 -24.70 -0.82 -17.73
N LEU A 18 -23.88 0.20 -18.00
CA LEU A 18 -24.01 0.96 -19.24
C LEU A 18 -23.80 0.07 -20.48
N PRO A 19 -24.45 0.39 -21.61
CA PRO A 19 -24.27 -0.37 -22.83
C PRO A 19 -22.80 -0.37 -23.28
N LYS A 20 -22.41 -1.46 -23.93
CA LYS A 20 -21.12 -1.56 -24.62
C LYS A 20 -21.18 -0.72 -25.90
N VAL A 21 -20.12 0.03 -26.18
CA VAL A 21 -19.99 0.76 -27.45
C VAL A 21 -19.30 -0.16 -28.46
N PRO A 22 -19.95 -0.55 -29.59
CA PRO A 22 -19.43 -1.57 -30.50
C PRO A 22 -18.09 -1.22 -31.17
N THR A 23 -17.75 0.06 -31.24
CA THR A 23 -16.49 0.53 -31.83
C THR A 23 -15.31 0.45 -30.88
N ASP A 24 -15.54 0.23 -29.59
CA ASP A 24 -14.46 0.21 -28.60
C ASP A 24 -13.53 -1.00 -28.81
N ASP A 25 -12.24 -0.79 -28.59
CA ASP A 25 -11.28 -1.86 -28.44
C ASP A 25 -11.48 -2.52 -27.07
N VAL A 26 -11.46 -3.85 -27.03
CA VAL A 26 -11.70 -4.60 -25.79
C VAL A 26 -10.39 -5.21 -25.30
N TYR A 27 -10.02 -4.88 -24.06
CA TYR A 27 -8.94 -5.53 -23.33
C TYR A 27 -9.53 -6.44 -22.25
N PRO A 28 -9.02 -7.66 -22.08
CA PRO A 28 -9.44 -8.53 -20.99
C PRO A 28 -8.91 -8.03 -19.64
N VAL A 29 -9.67 -8.29 -18.58
CA VAL A 29 -9.15 -8.34 -17.21
C VAL A 29 -8.73 -9.79 -16.98
N HIS A 30 -7.48 -10.05 -16.61
CA HIS A 30 -6.95 -11.42 -16.63
C HIS A 30 -7.33 -12.20 -15.37
N PHE A 31 -7.04 -13.50 -15.35
CA PHE A 31 -7.47 -14.40 -14.27
C PHE A 31 -7.02 -13.94 -12.87
N PHE A 32 -5.77 -13.48 -12.73
CA PHE A 32 -5.22 -13.03 -11.44
C PHE A 32 -5.59 -11.58 -11.09
N ASP A 33 -6.12 -10.83 -12.07
CA ASP A 33 -6.67 -9.48 -11.88
C ASP A 33 -8.14 -9.54 -11.46
N ASP A 34 -8.92 -10.41 -12.11
CA ASP A 34 -10.36 -10.51 -11.98
C ASP A 34 -10.75 -11.40 -10.79
N THR A 35 -10.30 -11.00 -9.60
CA THR A 35 -10.58 -11.68 -8.34
C THR A 35 -11.60 -10.90 -7.52
N LYS A 36 -12.42 -11.60 -6.73
CA LYS A 36 -13.41 -10.96 -5.86
C LYS A 36 -12.83 -9.87 -4.94
N PRO A 37 -11.67 -10.08 -4.26
CA PRO A 37 -11.05 -9.00 -3.49
C PRO A 37 -10.69 -7.77 -4.33
N PHE A 38 -10.15 -7.95 -5.55
CA PHE A 38 -9.73 -6.83 -6.38
C PHE A 38 -10.91 -6.11 -7.04
N ARG A 39 -11.98 -6.83 -7.41
CA ARG A 39 -13.24 -6.26 -7.86
C ARG A 39 -13.80 -5.24 -6.87
N ASP A 40 -13.71 -5.54 -5.58
CA ASP A 40 -14.26 -4.68 -4.52
C ASP A 40 -13.32 -3.53 -4.13
N MET A 41 -12.07 -3.50 -4.63
CA MET A 41 -11.04 -2.53 -4.22
C MET A 41 -10.84 -1.43 -5.26
N ILE A 42 -11.47 -0.28 -5.02
CA ILE A 42 -11.05 0.99 -5.64
C ILE A 42 -10.09 1.68 -4.68
N LEU A 43 -8.90 1.99 -5.16
CA LEU A 43 -7.83 2.61 -4.40
C LEU A 43 -7.68 4.08 -4.78
N ASN A 44 -7.49 4.92 -3.76
CA ASN A 44 -7.02 6.28 -3.90
C ASN A 44 -5.58 6.34 -3.40
N TRP A 45 -4.65 6.73 -4.26
CA TRP A 45 -3.25 6.93 -3.92
C TRP A 45 -2.91 8.41 -3.98
N THR A 46 -2.54 8.97 -2.83
CA THR A 46 -2.29 10.39 -2.65
C THR A 46 -0.80 10.63 -2.44
N LEU A 47 -0.24 11.54 -3.23
CA LEU A 47 1.13 12.01 -3.19
C LEU A 47 1.14 13.47 -2.72
N ARG A 48 2.08 13.83 -1.84
CA ARG A 48 2.34 15.22 -1.46
C ARG A 48 3.71 15.63 -2.01
N PHE A 49 3.74 16.78 -2.67
CA PHE A 49 4.95 17.48 -3.08
C PHE A 49 5.05 18.79 -2.29
N ASP A 50 6.25 19.12 -1.83
CA ASP A 50 6.53 20.41 -1.19
C ASP A 50 6.86 21.51 -2.23
N ASP A 51 6.60 21.22 -3.50
CA ASP A 51 6.68 22.13 -4.63
C ASP A 51 5.28 22.41 -5.19
N VAL A 52 5.13 23.58 -5.80
CA VAL A 52 3.98 23.89 -6.63
C VAL A 52 4.22 23.28 -8.01
N LEU A 53 3.33 22.39 -8.44
CA LEU A 53 3.41 21.70 -9.73
C LEU A 53 2.35 22.24 -10.70
N ASP A 54 2.69 22.28 -11.97
CA ASP A 54 1.81 22.58 -13.08
C ASP A 54 0.84 21.41 -13.32
N ALA A 55 -0.40 21.58 -12.89
CA ALA A 55 -1.44 20.57 -12.99
C ALA A 55 -1.76 20.18 -14.44
N GLN A 56 -1.63 21.12 -15.38
CA GLN A 56 -1.92 20.88 -16.79
C GLN A 56 -0.84 20.02 -17.44
N LYS A 57 0.43 20.22 -17.05
CA LYS A 57 1.52 19.31 -17.44
C LYS A 57 1.33 17.90 -16.88
N LEU A 58 0.88 17.78 -15.63
CA LEU A 58 0.56 16.48 -15.03
C LEU A 58 -0.56 15.76 -15.80
N GLU A 59 -1.67 16.45 -16.08
CA GLU A 59 -2.79 15.90 -16.86
C GLU A 59 -2.37 15.47 -18.27
N SER A 60 -1.76 16.39 -19.02
CA SER A 60 -1.41 16.16 -20.42
C SER A 60 -0.39 15.03 -20.58
N SER A 61 0.64 14.97 -19.74
CA SER A 61 1.63 13.89 -19.77
C SER A 61 1.04 12.52 -19.39
N LEU A 62 0.14 12.45 -18.41
CA LEU A 62 -0.53 11.19 -18.06
C LEU A 62 -1.48 10.74 -19.18
N THR A 63 -2.18 11.68 -19.80
CA THR A 63 -3.03 11.42 -20.98
C THR A 63 -2.22 10.86 -22.13
N THR A 64 -1.10 11.51 -22.49
CA THR A 64 -0.17 11.03 -23.53
C THR A 64 0.37 9.63 -23.22
N LEU A 65 0.73 9.34 -21.96
CA LEU A 65 1.14 8.00 -21.56
C LEU A 65 0.02 6.99 -21.83
N VAL A 66 -1.19 7.26 -21.36
CA VAL A 66 -2.34 6.36 -21.58
C VAL A 66 -2.64 6.22 -23.07
N GLU A 67 -2.38 7.21 -23.90
CA GLU A 67 -2.57 7.11 -25.36
C GLU A 67 -1.51 6.26 -26.08
N THR A 68 -0.40 5.94 -25.43
CA THR A 68 0.75 5.27 -26.04
C THR A 68 0.59 3.74 -26.06
N GLY A 69 0.45 3.16 -27.25
CA GLY A 69 0.42 1.69 -27.42
C GLY A 69 -0.64 0.99 -26.56
N ASP A 70 -0.24 -0.06 -25.84
CA ASP A 70 -1.14 -0.83 -24.98
C ASP A 70 -1.40 -0.18 -23.59
N TRP A 71 -0.76 0.96 -23.25
CA TRP A 71 -1.12 1.75 -22.07
C TRP A 71 -2.58 2.24 -22.12
N ARG A 72 -3.14 2.30 -23.33
CA ARG A 72 -4.55 2.63 -23.62
C ARG A 72 -5.54 1.76 -22.87
N LYS A 73 -5.14 0.55 -22.47
CA LYS A 73 -5.93 -0.31 -21.57
C LYS A 73 -6.42 0.44 -20.32
N PHE A 74 -5.63 1.35 -19.77
CA PHE A 74 -5.99 2.12 -18.57
C PHE A 74 -7.03 3.22 -18.80
N GLY A 75 -7.21 3.65 -20.06
CA GLY A 75 -8.34 4.50 -20.45
C GLY A 75 -9.64 3.74 -20.70
N GLY A 76 -9.66 2.43 -20.41
CA GLY A 76 -10.81 1.57 -20.60
C GLY A 76 -11.94 1.81 -19.61
N ARG A 77 -13.15 1.40 -20.00
CA ARG A 77 -14.40 1.57 -19.24
C ARG A 77 -14.85 0.18 -18.83
N MET A 78 -15.13 0.02 -17.54
CA MET A 78 -15.42 -1.28 -16.96
C MET A 78 -16.75 -1.81 -17.48
N ARG A 79 -16.77 -3.04 -17.99
CA ARG A 79 -18.00 -3.75 -18.36
C ARG A 79 -17.93 -5.21 -17.94
N LEU A 80 -19.09 -5.84 -17.83
CA LEU A 80 -19.24 -7.28 -17.72
C LEU A 80 -19.60 -7.87 -19.09
N ASN A 81 -19.01 -9.01 -19.42
CA ASN A 81 -19.42 -9.80 -20.58
C ASN A 81 -20.52 -10.82 -20.24
N ALA A 82 -20.89 -11.64 -21.22
CA ALA A 82 -21.95 -12.64 -21.07
C ALA A 82 -21.63 -13.72 -20.02
N ASP A 83 -20.35 -13.93 -19.72
CA ASP A 83 -19.86 -14.88 -18.70
C ASP A 83 -19.61 -14.22 -17.34
N GLU A 84 -20.08 -12.98 -17.13
CA GLU A 84 -19.84 -12.17 -15.91
C GLU A 84 -18.35 -11.89 -15.60
N LYS A 85 -17.49 -11.95 -16.63
CA LYS A 85 -16.07 -11.56 -16.54
C LYS A 85 -15.92 -10.07 -16.82
N LEU A 86 -14.96 -9.43 -16.16
CA LEU A 86 -14.66 -8.03 -16.40
C LEU A 86 -13.87 -7.84 -17.70
N GLU A 87 -14.24 -6.80 -18.43
CA GLU A 87 -13.58 -6.33 -19.65
C GLU A 87 -13.39 -4.82 -19.57
N LEU A 88 -12.34 -4.33 -20.22
CA LEU A 88 -12.04 -2.91 -20.36
C LEU A 88 -12.33 -2.48 -21.80
N HIS A 89 -13.37 -1.65 -21.95
CA HIS A 89 -13.78 -1.09 -23.23
C HIS A 89 -13.10 0.26 -23.45
N VAL A 90 -12.15 0.31 -24.37
CA VAL A 90 -11.32 1.47 -24.66
C VAL A 90 -11.83 2.14 -25.95
N PRO A 91 -12.18 3.43 -25.95
CA PRO A 91 -12.47 4.15 -27.18
C PRO A 91 -11.33 4.04 -28.18
N ARG A 92 -11.63 3.97 -29.47
CA ARG A 92 -10.61 4.10 -30.51
C ARG A 92 -9.92 5.46 -30.47
N GLU A 93 -10.70 6.49 -30.20
CA GLU A 93 -10.25 7.87 -30.02
C GLU A 93 -10.78 8.39 -28.69
N PHE A 94 -9.91 8.99 -27.88
CA PHE A 94 -10.35 9.65 -26.65
C PHE A 94 -10.84 11.06 -27.00
N THR A 95 -11.98 11.44 -26.42
CA THR A 95 -12.61 12.75 -26.62
C THR A 95 -12.84 13.43 -25.28
N SER A 96 -13.30 14.68 -25.27
CA SER A 96 -13.73 15.38 -24.04
C SER A 96 -14.81 14.62 -23.27
N GLU A 97 -15.72 13.94 -23.97
CA GLU A 97 -16.82 13.18 -23.38
C GLU A 97 -16.33 11.82 -22.86
N ARG A 98 -15.38 11.19 -23.58
CA ARG A 98 -14.80 9.90 -23.26
C ARG A 98 -13.27 10.00 -23.14
N PRO A 99 -12.74 10.72 -22.14
CA PRO A 99 -11.32 11.03 -22.05
C PRO A 99 -10.49 9.82 -21.61
N ALA A 100 -9.19 9.84 -21.92
CA ALA A 100 -8.26 8.79 -21.52
C ALA A 100 -8.17 8.64 -19.99
N ILE A 101 -8.20 9.75 -19.28
CA ILE A 101 -8.25 9.83 -17.81
C ILE A 101 -9.32 10.83 -17.39
N ARG A 102 -9.82 10.70 -16.17
CA ARG A 102 -10.70 11.70 -15.58
C ARG A 102 -9.89 12.71 -14.78
N PHE A 103 -9.78 13.95 -15.25
CA PHE A 103 -9.04 15.01 -14.57
C PHE A 103 -9.94 15.94 -13.74
N SER A 104 -9.35 16.51 -12.69
CA SER A 104 -9.95 17.56 -11.85
C SER A 104 -8.85 18.30 -11.10
N HIS A 105 -9.05 19.60 -10.87
CA HIS A 105 -8.06 20.48 -10.27
C HIS A 105 -8.71 21.47 -9.31
N ASP A 106 -8.28 21.46 -8.05
CA ASP A 106 -8.64 22.45 -7.06
C ASP A 106 -7.44 23.38 -6.82
N VAL A 107 -7.70 24.70 -6.76
CA VAL A 107 -6.67 25.71 -6.53
C VAL A 107 -7.01 26.50 -5.28
N HIS A 108 -6.02 26.62 -4.40
CA HIS A 108 -6.08 27.42 -3.19
C HIS A 108 -5.01 28.51 -3.24
N ASP A 109 -5.39 29.72 -2.87
CA ASP A 109 -4.54 30.91 -2.80
C ASP A 109 -3.85 31.08 -1.44
N PHE A 110 -3.87 30.04 -0.61
CA PHE A 110 -3.25 29.97 0.72
C PHE A 110 -2.31 28.77 0.86
N SER A 111 -1.51 28.76 1.94
CA SER A 111 -0.55 27.67 2.23
C SER A 111 -1.27 26.38 2.58
N ILE A 112 -0.66 25.24 2.25
CA ILE A 112 -1.13 23.92 2.71
C ILE A 112 -1.27 23.84 4.24
N LYS A 113 -0.52 24.66 4.99
CA LYS A 113 -0.57 24.76 6.46
C LYS A 113 -1.89 25.37 6.97
N ASP A 114 -2.56 26.18 6.16
CA ASP A 114 -3.83 26.82 6.52
C ASP A 114 -5.04 25.96 6.13
N HIS A 115 -4.85 24.95 5.28
CA HIS A 115 -5.92 24.08 4.83
C HIS A 115 -6.47 23.19 5.96
N ASN A 116 -7.80 23.17 6.14
CA ASN A 116 -8.47 22.45 7.24
C ASN A 116 -8.11 20.96 7.36
N ILE A 117 -7.83 20.30 6.25
CA ILE A 117 -7.51 18.86 6.21
C ILE A 117 -6.02 18.63 5.92
N ALA A 118 -5.45 19.35 4.95
CA ALA A 118 -4.11 19.05 4.44
C ALA A 118 -3.00 19.45 5.41
N LYS A 119 -3.25 20.41 6.31
CA LYS A 119 -2.30 20.77 7.38
C LYS A 119 -1.97 19.61 8.32
N HIS A 120 -2.86 18.62 8.41
CA HIS A 120 -2.70 17.43 9.23
C HIS A 120 -2.04 16.25 8.50
N LEU A 121 -1.69 16.40 7.21
CA LEU A 121 -0.96 15.35 6.48
C LEU A 121 0.31 14.97 7.24
N PRO A 122 0.66 13.66 7.31
CA PRO A 122 1.82 13.22 8.05
C PRO A 122 3.12 13.90 7.60
N LYS A 123 4.02 14.11 8.58
CA LYS A 123 5.30 14.79 8.43
C LYS A 123 6.42 13.96 9.01
N VAL A 124 7.64 14.15 8.51
CA VAL A 124 8.83 13.50 9.08
C VAL A 124 9.01 13.90 10.54
N THR A 125 9.44 12.97 11.38
CA THR A 125 9.73 13.20 12.79
C THR A 125 11.08 12.61 13.16
N SER A 126 11.79 13.23 14.11
CA SER A 126 13.11 12.75 14.58
C SER A 126 13.03 11.45 15.38
N ASN A 127 11.88 11.22 16.03
CA ASN A 127 11.57 10.01 16.78
C ASN A 127 10.43 9.24 16.10
N PRO A 128 10.30 7.92 16.34
CA PRO A 128 9.13 7.16 15.90
C PRO A 128 7.83 7.84 16.34
N SER A 129 6.90 8.04 15.41
CA SER A 129 5.65 8.76 15.70
C SER A 129 4.42 8.04 15.14
N ILE A 130 3.31 8.20 15.87
CA ILE A 130 1.97 7.78 15.44
C ILE A 130 1.22 9.03 14.98
N GLN A 131 0.82 9.05 13.72
CA GLN A 131 0.24 10.21 13.05
C GLN A 131 -1.17 9.89 12.52
N PRO A 132 -1.96 10.92 12.16
CA PRO A 132 -3.30 10.73 11.65
C PRO A 132 -3.35 9.73 10.47
N GLY A 133 -4.38 8.88 10.47
CA GLY A 133 -4.53 7.82 9.48
C GLY A 133 -5.00 8.29 8.12
N VAL A 134 -4.75 7.45 7.11
CA VAL A 134 -5.03 7.72 5.68
C VAL A 134 -6.50 8.02 5.39
N VAL A 135 -7.41 7.46 6.20
CA VAL A 135 -8.86 7.64 6.04
C VAL A 135 -9.31 9.10 6.23
N ASN A 136 -8.52 9.92 6.92
CA ASN A 136 -8.82 11.32 7.18
C ASN A 136 -8.52 12.23 5.97
N PHE A 137 -7.77 11.74 4.98
CA PHE A 137 -7.23 12.55 3.88
C PHE A 137 -7.86 12.23 2.53
N TYR A 138 -8.87 11.38 2.53
CA TYR A 138 -9.48 10.86 1.31
C TYR A 138 -9.93 11.95 0.33
N THR A 139 -10.51 13.04 0.84
CA THR A 139 -11.03 14.15 0.02
C THR A 139 -9.92 14.95 -0.68
N LEU A 140 -8.65 14.80 -0.25
CA LEU A 140 -7.52 15.46 -0.89
C LEU A 140 -7.05 14.72 -2.15
N GLY A 141 -7.36 13.44 -2.29
CA GLY A 141 -6.84 12.60 -3.38
C GLY A 141 -7.87 12.25 -4.45
N ALA A 142 -9.12 12.70 -4.33
CA ALA A 142 -10.15 12.35 -5.30
C ALA A 142 -11.21 13.44 -5.41
N ARG A 143 -11.67 13.69 -6.65
CA ARG A 143 -12.78 14.61 -6.93
C ARG A 143 -14.06 14.23 -6.18
N SER A 144 -14.89 15.24 -5.95
CA SER A 144 -16.27 15.04 -5.52
C SER A 144 -17.03 14.14 -6.50
N GLY A 145 -17.83 13.22 -5.96
CA GLY A 145 -18.62 12.27 -6.76
C GLY A 145 -17.81 11.23 -7.55
N ALA A 146 -16.53 11.00 -7.22
CA ALA A 146 -15.77 9.92 -7.85
C ALA A 146 -16.33 8.52 -7.48
N PRO A 147 -16.19 7.51 -8.37
CA PRO A 147 -16.71 6.16 -8.14
C PRO A 147 -16.23 5.56 -6.81
N MET A 148 -17.12 4.91 -6.07
CA MET A 148 -16.83 4.27 -4.78
C MET A 148 -16.75 2.76 -4.88
N THR A 149 -17.50 2.17 -5.79
CA THR A 149 -17.70 0.72 -5.93
C THR A 149 -17.51 0.26 -7.37
N LEU A 150 -17.36 -1.05 -7.56
CA LEU A 150 -17.41 -1.64 -8.90
C LEU A 150 -18.72 -1.29 -9.61
N ASP A 151 -19.84 -1.31 -8.88
CA ASP A 151 -21.14 -0.96 -9.45
C ASP A 151 -21.13 0.48 -9.97
N ASP A 152 -20.50 1.44 -9.29
CA ASP A 152 -20.38 2.80 -9.82
C ASP A 152 -19.59 2.84 -11.13
N LEU A 153 -18.51 2.06 -11.26
CA LEU A 153 -17.71 1.96 -12.49
C LEU A 153 -18.45 1.24 -13.64
N LEU A 154 -19.26 0.23 -13.33
CA LEU A 154 -20.08 -0.47 -14.33
C LEU A 154 -21.23 0.40 -14.84
N ASN A 155 -21.74 1.30 -14.00
CA ASN A 155 -22.85 2.19 -14.29
C ASN A 155 -22.43 3.59 -14.74
N SER A 156 -21.13 3.85 -14.83
CA SER A 156 -20.58 5.07 -15.41
C SER A 156 -19.73 4.76 -16.65
N ASP A 157 -19.51 5.78 -17.47
CA ASP A 157 -18.53 5.71 -18.55
C ASP A 157 -17.20 6.36 -18.12
N ASP A 158 -16.88 6.27 -16.82
CA ASP A 158 -15.61 6.78 -16.31
C ASP A 158 -14.43 5.89 -16.77
N PRO A 159 -13.28 6.50 -17.13
CA PRO A 159 -12.04 5.77 -17.32
C PRO A 159 -11.56 5.14 -16.01
N GLN A 160 -10.70 4.12 -16.11
CA GLN A 160 -10.20 3.42 -14.91
C GLN A 160 -9.24 4.24 -14.07
N ILE A 161 -8.69 5.35 -14.58
CA ILE A 161 -7.81 6.26 -13.86
C ILE A 161 -8.47 7.64 -13.75
N SER A 162 -8.55 8.16 -12.52
CA SER A 162 -8.86 9.57 -12.27
C SER A 162 -7.67 10.26 -11.61
N LEU A 163 -7.25 11.38 -12.19
CA LEU A 163 -6.25 12.29 -11.65
C LEU A 163 -6.96 13.46 -10.97
N HIS A 164 -6.62 13.71 -9.71
CA HIS A 164 -7.07 14.87 -8.96
C HIS A 164 -5.86 15.63 -8.45
N VAL A 165 -5.76 16.92 -8.77
CA VAL A 165 -4.66 17.78 -8.30
C VAL A 165 -5.24 18.85 -7.38
N VAL A 166 -4.57 19.11 -6.27
CA VAL A 166 -4.87 20.23 -5.36
C VAL A 166 -3.61 21.07 -5.23
N SER A 167 -3.69 22.32 -5.71
CA SER A 167 -2.57 23.27 -5.68
C SER A 167 -2.73 24.26 -4.53
N PHE A 168 -1.68 24.41 -3.73
CA PHE A 168 -1.53 25.47 -2.73
C PHE A 168 -0.44 26.44 -3.18
N THR A 169 -0.25 27.54 -2.45
CA THR A 169 0.83 28.50 -2.75
C THR A 169 2.24 27.93 -2.51
N ASP A 170 2.36 26.88 -1.71
CA ASP A 170 3.64 26.33 -1.25
C ASP A 170 3.78 24.81 -1.42
N ALA A 171 2.77 24.12 -1.96
CA ALA A 171 2.75 22.66 -2.10
C ALA A 171 1.71 22.18 -3.14
N THR A 172 1.82 20.92 -3.55
CA THR A 172 0.83 20.24 -4.41
C THR A 172 0.48 18.87 -3.84
N VAL A 173 -0.81 18.54 -3.84
CA VAL A 173 -1.29 17.18 -3.59
C VAL A 173 -1.78 16.59 -4.90
N VAL A 174 -1.31 15.38 -5.23
CA VAL A 174 -1.67 14.64 -6.45
C VAL A 174 -2.32 13.33 -6.04
N GLY A 175 -3.57 13.13 -6.43
CA GLY A 175 -4.36 11.93 -6.20
C GLY A 175 -4.58 11.12 -7.47
N LEU A 176 -4.34 9.82 -7.39
CA LEU A 176 -4.69 8.84 -8.43
C LEU A 176 -5.74 7.88 -7.89
N LEU A 177 -6.90 7.87 -8.53
CA LEU A 177 -7.95 6.89 -8.28
C LEU A 177 -7.93 5.80 -9.34
N PHE A 178 -7.92 4.54 -8.90
CA PHE A 178 -7.90 3.39 -9.81
C PHE A 178 -8.52 2.15 -9.17
N SER A 179 -8.99 1.22 -10.00
CA SER A 179 -9.40 -0.12 -9.55
C SER A 179 -8.20 -1.04 -9.41
N HIS A 180 -8.14 -1.83 -8.33
CA HIS A 180 -7.05 -2.77 -8.09
C HIS A 180 -6.98 -3.88 -9.15
N ILE A 181 -8.04 -4.10 -9.93
CA ILE A 181 -8.03 -5.03 -11.07
C ILE A 181 -7.06 -4.59 -12.18
N LEU A 182 -6.62 -3.34 -12.20
CA LEU A 182 -5.66 -2.88 -13.20
C LEU A 182 -4.25 -3.38 -12.89
N PHE A 183 -3.83 -3.20 -11.64
CA PHE A 183 -2.48 -3.50 -11.18
C PHE A 183 -2.32 -3.39 -9.67
N GLY A 184 -1.28 -4.05 -9.15
CA GLY A 184 -0.78 -3.85 -7.79
C GLY A 184 0.29 -2.76 -7.69
N ALA A 185 0.96 -2.68 -6.54
CA ALA A 185 1.98 -1.65 -6.27
C ALA A 185 3.12 -1.60 -7.30
N ALA A 186 3.56 -2.75 -7.81
CA ALA A 186 4.62 -2.81 -8.82
C ALA A 186 4.16 -2.32 -10.21
N GLY A 187 2.90 -2.56 -10.59
CA GLY A 187 2.33 -1.93 -11.78
C GLY A 187 2.10 -0.42 -11.61
N MET A 188 1.75 0.04 -10.40
CA MET A 188 1.72 1.46 -10.07
C MET A 188 3.11 2.11 -10.20
N GLN A 189 4.17 1.46 -9.70
CA GLN A 189 5.56 1.91 -9.90
C GLN A 189 5.85 2.10 -11.38
N SER A 190 5.50 1.10 -12.20
CA SER A 190 5.65 1.17 -13.64
C SER A 190 4.92 2.38 -14.25
N LEU A 191 3.65 2.61 -13.86
CA LEU A 191 2.86 3.75 -14.33
C LEU A 191 3.58 5.07 -14.04
N VAL A 192 3.99 5.31 -12.80
CA VAL A 192 4.62 6.59 -12.44
C VAL A 192 6.00 6.77 -13.04
N THR A 193 6.79 5.71 -13.20
CA THR A 193 8.08 5.80 -13.87
C THR A 193 7.93 6.18 -15.34
N ASN A 194 6.98 5.58 -16.05
CA ASN A 194 6.73 5.93 -17.45
C ASN A 194 6.03 7.29 -17.58
N TRP A 195 5.20 7.68 -16.60
CA TRP A 195 4.61 9.01 -16.54
C TRP A 195 5.68 10.09 -16.36
N SER A 196 6.65 9.87 -15.48
CA SER A 196 7.83 10.75 -15.35
C SER A 196 8.63 10.88 -16.64
N LEU A 197 8.76 9.81 -17.44
CA LEU A 197 9.42 9.90 -18.76
C LEU A 197 8.66 10.80 -19.71
N VAL A 198 7.34 10.62 -19.85
CA VAL A 198 6.50 11.46 -20.72
C VAL A 198 6.51 12.91 -20.25
N LEU A 199 6.40 13.14 -18.93
CA LEU A 199 6.46 14.48 -18.35
C LEU A 199 7.79 15.19 -18.63
N ALA A 200 8.88 14.43 -18.81
CA ALA A 200 10.20 14.93 -19.19
C ALA A 200 10.44 15.02 -20.71
N GLY A 201 9.43 14.77 -21.56
CA GLY A 201 9.58 14.77 -23.02
C GLY A 201 10.40 13.59 -23.55
N ARG A 202 10.41 12.46 -22.84
CA ARG A 202 11.15 11.23 -23.16
C ARG A 202 10.21 10.10 -23.56
N GLU A 203 9.20 10.40 -24.38
CA GLU A 203 8.15 9.45 -24.78
C GLU A 203 8.70 8.23 -25.51
N LYS A 204 9.81 8.39 -26.23
CA LYS A 204 10.50 7.30 -26.95
C LYS A 204 11.06 6.23 -26.01
N GLU A 205 11.22 6.53 -24.72
CA GLU A 205 11.73 5.62 -23.71
C GLU A 205 10.62 4.92 -22.91
N VAL A 206 9.35 5.24 -23.20
CA VAL A 206 8.20 4.59 -22.58
C VAL A 206 8.21 3.10 -22.91
N ALA A 207 8.12 2.27 -21.88
CA ALA A 207 8.13 0.83 -22.01
C ALA A 207 6.84 0.32 -22.66
N ASN A 208 6.95 -0.65 -23.56
CA ASN A 208 5.78 -1.31 -24.16
C ASN A 208 5.20 -2.34 -23.19
N ILE A 209 3.90 -2.23 -22.88
CA ILE A 209 3.22 -3.21 -22.02
C ILE A 209 3.21 -4.58 -22.71
N SER A 210 3.67 -5.58 -21.97
CA SER A 210 3.55 -6.99 -22.32
C SER A 210 2.29 -7.58 -21.68
N GLY A 211 1.63 -8.50 -22.39
CA GLY A 211 0.52 -9.25 -21.83
C GLY A 211 -0.84 -8.53 -21.81
N ALA A 212 -0.97 -7.35 -22.43
CA ALA A 212 -2.18 -6.54 -22.34
C ALA A 212 -3.45 -7.24 -22.88
N ARG A 213 -3.30 -8.03 -23.96
CA ARG A 213 -4.39 -8.74 -24.66
C ARG A 213 -4.42 -10.24 -24.38
N LYS A 214 -3.26 -10.88 -24.23
CA LYS A 214 -3.11 -12.29 -23.82
C LYS A 214 -2.14 -12.32 -22.65
N ASP A 215 -2.55 -12.85 -21.50
CA ASP A 215 -1.74 -12.78 -20.29
C ASP A 215 -0.46 -13.61 -20.47
N ILE A 216 0.67 -13.11 -19.96
CA ILE A 216 1.90 -13.90 -19.87
C ILE A 216 1.78 -15.00 -18.80
N LEU A 217 0.82 -14.87 -17.88
CA LEU A 217 0.54 -15.83 -16.83
C LEU A 217 -0.49 -16.88 -17.23
N ASP A 218 -1.11 -16.82 -18.42
CA ASP A 218 -2.18 -17.74 -18.82
C ASP A 218 -1.77 -19.21 -18.71
N ASP A 219 -0.56 -19.53 -19.17
CA ASP A 219 -0.01 -20.89 -19.22
C ASP A 219 0.82 -21.27 -17.98
N VAL A 220 0.83 -20.42 -16.94
CA VAL A 220 1.63 -20.64 -15.73
C VAL A 220 0.79 -21.26 -14.62
N GLY A 221 1.29 -22.35 -14.04
CA GLY A 221 0.61 -23.07 -12.96
C GLY A 221 -0.74 -23.60 -13.42
N VAL A 222 -0.74 -24.42 -14.48
CA VAL A 222 -1.94 -24.99 -15.09
C VAL A 222 -2.05 -26.49 -14.78
N SER A 223 -3.25 -27.04 -14.89
CA SER A 223 -3.50 -28.46 -14.58
C SER A 223 -2.82 -29.42 -15.56
N THR A 224 -2.30 -28.93 -16.69
CA THR A 224 -1.59 -29.71 -17.70
C THR A 224 -0.07 -29.73 -17.51
N ASP A 225 0.46 -29.03 -16.49
CA ASP A 225 1.90 -29.04 -16.19
C ASP A 225 2.40 -30.48 -15.96
N PRO A 226 3.53 -30.89 -16.57
CA PRO A 226 4.04 -32.27 -16.46
C PRO A 226 4.48 -32.61 -15.04
N GLU A 227 5.07 -31.66 -14.31
CA GLU A 227 5.49 -31.82 -12.92
C GLU A 227 4.58 -31.01 -11.98
N LYS A 228 3.94 -31.71 -11.04
CA LYS A 228 2.98 -31.12 -10.09
C LYS A 228 3.42 -31.35 -8.66
N GLU A 229 4.25 -30.46 -8.16
CA GLU A 229 4.46 -30.35 -6.72
C GLU A 229 3.14 -29.95 -6.04
N PRO A 230 2.73 -30.63 -4.94
CA PRO A 230 1.62 -30.18 -4.11
C PRO A 230 1.99 -28.87 -3.42
N TYR A 231 0.99 -28.00 -3.18
CA TYR A 231 1.25 -26.76 -2.45
C TYR A 231 1.49 -27.09 -0.98
N ILE A 232 2.59 -26.60 -0.42
CA ILE A 232 3.12 -27.01 0.89
C ILE A 232 2.10 -26.81 2.02
N LEU A 233 1.22 -25.81 1.91
CA LEU A 233 0.20 -25.49 2.91
C LEU A 233 -1.16 -26.12 2.65
N ASP A 234 -1.33 -27.00 1.66
CA ASP A 234 -2.64 -27.62 1.38
C ASP A 234 -3.27 -28.28 2.62
N HIS A 235 -2.46 -28.89 3.48
CA HIS A 235 -2.87 -29.51 4.74
C HIS A 235 -3.36 -28.49 5.80
N ARG A 236 -3.08 -27.19 5.63
CA ARG A 236 -3.54 -26.08 6.48
C ARG A 236 -4.67 -25.27 5.85
N ARG A 237 -5.13 -25.64 4.65
CA ARG A 237 -6.19 -24.91 3.96
C ARG A 237 -7.50 -25.04 4.75
N LEU A 238 -8.15 -23.91 5.01
CA LEU A 238 -9.44 -23.87 5.66
C LEU A 238 -10.51 -24.36 4.67
N LYS A 239 -11.10 -25.53 4.94
CA LYS A 239 -12.19 -26.13 4.15
C LYS A 239 -13.29 -26.71 5.05
N GLY A 240 -14.49 -26.88 4.48
CA GLY A 240 -15.63 -27.53 5.13
C GLY A 240 -15.94 -26.97 6.52
N ILE A 241 -16.09 -27.86 7.50
CA ILE A 241 -16.43 -27.48 8.89
C ILE A 241 -15.36 -26.60 9.56
N VAL A 242 -14.08 -26.75 9.21
CA VAL A 242 -12.99 -25.94 9.76
C VAL A 242 -13.12 -24.49 9.29
N HIS A 243 -13.44 -24.29 8.01
CA HIS A 243 -13.71 -22.96 7.45
C HIS A 243 -14.96 -22.32 8.07
N LEU A 244 -16.05 -23.09 8.23
CA LEU A 244 -17.25 -22.59 8.91
C LEU A 244 -16.95 -22.12 10.34
N ARG A 245 -16.18 -22.89 11.11
CA ARG A 245 -15.78 -22.51 12.47
C ARG A 245 -14.93 -21.25 12.49
N PHE A 246 -14.01 -21.11 11.54
CA PHE A 246 -13.24 -19.87 11.36
C PHE A 246 -14.17 -18.68 11.11
N ASN A 247 -15.09 -18.79 10.15
CA ASN A 247 -16.02 -17.72 9.78
C ASN A 247 -16.90 -17.29 10.96
N ILE A 248 -17.49 -18.24 11.70
CA ILE A 248 -18.29 -17.93 12.90
C ILE A 248 -17.45 -17.14 13.91
N ARG A 249 -16.20 -17.58 14.16
CA ARG A 249 -15.30 -16.88 15.10
C ARG A 249 -14.87 -15.51 14.60
N PHE A 250 -14.63 -15.38 13.30
CA PHE A 250 -14.26 -14.13 12.66
C PHE A 250 -15.39 -13.11 12.75
N LEU A 251 -16.62 -13.52 12.41
CA LEU A 251 -17.83 -12.70 12.53
C LEU A 251 -18.11 -12.31 13.98
N TRP A 252 -17.91 -13.24 14.92
CA TRP A 252 -18.04 -12.99 16.34
C TRP A 252 -17.00 -11.98 16.88
N ASP A 253 -15.75 -12.07 16.43
CA ASP A 253 -14.70 -11.11 16.79
C ASP A 253 -15.01 -9.72 16.20
N MET A 254 -15.50 -9.67 14.96
CA MET A 254 -15.98 -8.45 14.33
C MET A 254 -17.14 -7.82 15.10
N TRP A 255 -18.10 -8.62 15.56
CA TRP A 255 -19.22 -8.15 16.35
C TRP A 255 -18.79 -7.62 17.72
N ARG A 256 -17.87 -8.31 18.41
CA ARG A 256 -17.37 -7.88 19.74
C ARG A 256 -16.41 -6.70 19.69
N ARG A 257 -15.64 -6.55 18.62
CA ARG A 257 -14.59 -5.52 18.49
C ARG A 257 -14.73 -4.76 17.18
N PRO A 258 -15.87 -4.10 16.90
CA PRO A 258 -16.13 -3.53 15.58
C PRO A 258 -15.14 -2.42 15.19
N GLN A 259 -14.61 -1.70 16.19
CA GLN A 259 -13.72 -0.56 16.02
C GLN A 259 -12.36 -0.96 15.43
N ILE A 260 -11.98 -0.24 14.37
CA ILE A 260 -10.68 -0.30 13.70
C ILE A 260 -10.26 1.15 13.46
N GLU A 261 -9.04 1.48 13.86
CA GLU A 261 -8.48 2.81 13.58
C GLU A 261 -7.44 2.69 12.47
N SER A 262 -7.31 3.78 11.71
CA SER A 262 -6.22 3.99 10.77
C SER A 262 -5.22 4.94 11.40
N LYS A 263 -3.93 4.60 11.35
CA LYS A 263 -2.83 5.49 11.68
C LYS A 263 -1.71 5.38 10.65
N MET A 264 -0.91 6.43 10.58
CA MET A 264 0.36 6.45 9.87
C MET A 264 1.50 6.40 10.86
N LEU A 265 2.54 5.63 10.56
CA LEU A 265 3.78 5.60 11.33
C LEU A 265 4.90 6.24 10.50
N CYS A 266 5.61 7.18 11.10
CA CYS A 266 6.92 7.62 10.63
C CYS A 266 7.96 6.98 11.56
N LEU A 267 8.78 6.09 11.01
CA LEU A 267 9.80 5.36 11.75
C LEU A 267 11.20 5.79 11.24
N PRO A 268 12.00 6.52 12.04
CA PRO A 268 13.32 6.93 11.64
C PRO A 268 14.23 5.76 11.22
N GLN A 269 15.17 6.02 10.30
CA GLN A 269 16.10 5.01 9.81
C GLN A 269 16.87 4.33 10.95
N SER A 270 17.31 5.11 11.94
CA SER A 270 18.03 4.62 13.13
C SER A 270 17.19 3.62 13.93
N PHE A 271 15.91 3.91 14.13
CA PHE A 271 14.99 3.03 14.87
C PHE A 271 14.84 1.67 14.20
N VAL A 272 14.57 1.65 12.88
CA VAL A 272 14.41 0.39 12.14
C VAL A 272 15.74 -0.37 12.03
N SER A 273 16.85 0.33 11.86
CA SER A 273 18.19 -0.28 11.88
C SER A 273 18.50 -0.94 13.22
N ASN A 274 18.15 -0.30 14.34
CA ASN A 274 18.32 -0.87 15.68
C ASN A 274 17.44 -2.11 15.90
N LEU A 275 16.17 -2.07 15.47
CA LEU A 275 15.29 -3.24 15.52
C LEU A 275 15.88 -4.40 14.70
N ARG A 276 16.43 -4.11 13.53
CA ARG A 276 17.08 -5.11 12.69
C ARG A 276 18.36 -5.65 13.34
N ALA A 277 19.19 -4.79 13.92
CA ALA A 277 20.41 -5.19 14.62
C ALA A 277 20.08 -6.13 15.79
N GLN A 278 19.05 -5.82 16.59
CA GLN A 278 18.54 -6.71 17.63
C GLN A 278 18.10 -8.06 17.07
N ALA A 279 17.31 -8.05 15.98
CA ALA A 279 16.86 -9.29 15.36
C ALA A 279 18.00 -10.15 14.82
N MET A 280 19.05 -9.54 14.26
CA MET A 280 20.25 -10.26 13.83
C MET A 280 21.03 -10.83 15.02
N ALA A 281 21.21 -10.06 16.10
CA ALA A 281 21.86 -10.51 17.32
C ALA A 281 21.14 -11.72 17.96
N ASP A 282 19.80 -11.66 18.02
CA ASP A 282 18.97 -12.79 18.47
C ASP A 282 19.25 -14.07 17.66
N LEU A 283 19.45 -13.95 16.34
CA LEU A 283 19.71 -15.09 15.46
C LEU A 283 21.11 -15.66 15.63
N HIS A 284 22.13 -14.81 15.73
CA HIS A 284 23.49 -15.26 16.02
C HIS A 284 23.56 -16.04 17.34
N ALA A 285 22.90 -15.56 18.40
CA ALA A 285 22.83 -16.25 19.69
C ALA A 285 22.09 -17.59 19.64
N LEU A 286 21.19 -17.80 18.67
CA LEU A 286 20.48 -19.06 18.46
C LEU A 286 21.29 -20.06 17.62
N ASP A 287 22.06 -19.58 16.65
CA ASP A 287 22.88 -20.43 15.78
C ASP A 287 24.16 -20.91 16.49
N GLU A 288 24.75 -20.09 17.38
CA GLU A 288 25.82 -20.53 18.29
C GLU A 288 25.39 -21.73 19.15
N LYS A 289 24.09 -21.81 19.49
CA LYS A 289 23.51 -22.95 20.23
C LYS A 289 23.20 -24.16 19.34
N ASN A 290 23.14 -23.99 18.02
CA ASN A 290 22.77 -25.01 17.04
C ASN A 290 23.85 -25.17 15.96
N ALA A 291 25.12 -25.28 16.38
CA ALA A 291 26.29 -25.36 15.51
C ALA A 291 26.08 -26.32 14.32
N GLY A 292 25.84 -25.76 13.12
CA GLY A 292 25.56 -26.57 11.92
C GLY A 292 24.89 -25.87 10.74
N ALA A 293 24.59 -24.56 10.78
CA ALA A 293 24.07 -23.86 9.60
C ALA A 293 25.21 -23.39 8.67
N GLU A 294 25.17 -23.80 7.39
CA GLU A 294 26.19 -23.44 6.38
C GLU A 294 26.09 -21.97 5.90
N GLU A 295 24.93 -21.32 6.05
CA GLU A 295 24.72 -19.92 5.69
C GLU A 295 24.42 -19.05 6.91
N ALA A 296 25.01 -17.85 6.95
CA ALA A 296 24.78 -16.88 8.01
C ALA A 296 23.29 -16.47 8.06
N PRO A 297 22.66 -16.44 9.24
CA PRO A 297 21.24 -16.11 9.36
C PRO A 297 20.98 -14.68 8.86
N PHE A 298 19.97 -14.49 8.01
CA PHE A 298 19.61 -13.17 7.48
C PHE A 298 18.11 -12.90 7.58
N VAL A 299 17.77 -11.69 8.04
CA VAL A 299 16.42 -11.13 7.98
C VAL A 299 16.45 -9.71 7.39
N SER A 300 15.41 -9.34 6.64
CA SER A 300 15.25 -7.97 6.13
C SER A 300 14.54 -7.08 7.12
N GLU A 301 14.61 -5.76 6.89
CA GLU A 301 13.80 -4.77 7.62
C GLU A 301 12.30 -5.08 7.51
N GLY A 302 11.83 -5.58 6.35
CA GLY A 302 10.45 -6.01 6.16
C GLY A 302 10.04 -7.18 7.05
N ASP A 303 10.91 -8.19 7.19
CA ASP A 303 10.67 -9.35 8.07
C ASP A 303 10.61 -8.90 9.54
N VAL A 304 11.51 -8.00 9.94
CA VAL A 304 11.61 -7.47 11.30
C VAL A 304 10.39 -6.60 11.65
N LEU A 305 9.97 -5.70 10.77
CA LEU A 305 8.75 -4.89 10.97
C LEU A 305 7.50 -5.78 11.03
N THR A 306 7.44 -6.83 10.21
CA THR A 306 6.35 -7.82 10.23
C THR A 306 6.30 -8.55 11.58
N ALA A 307 7.44 -9.00 12.09
CA ALA A 307 7.55 -9.65 13.39
C ALA A 307 7.21 -8.71 14.54
N TRP A 308 7.72 -7.48 14.50
CA TRP A 308 7.47 -6.47 15.52
C TRP A 308 5.98 -6.13 15.61
N TRP A 309 5.32 -5.84 14.49
CA TRP A 309 3.88 -5.57 14.49
C TRP A 309 3.05 -6.78 14.89
N THR A 310 3.39 -7.99 14.40
CA THR A 310 2.70 -9.23 14.78
C THR A 310 2.78 -9.46 16.30
N ARG A 311 3.91 -9.15 16.93
CA ARG A 311 4.08 -9.20 18.39
C ARG A 311 3.16 -8.20 19.10
N LEU A 312 3.10 -6.95 18.63
CA LEU A 312 2.20 -5.94 19.20
C LEU A 312 0.73 -6.37 19.12
N VAL A 313 0.30 -6.91 17.98
CA VAL A 313 -1.06 -7.45 17.81
C VAL A 313 -1.31 -8.61 18.80
N CYS A 314 -0.35 -9.54 18.94
CA CYS A 314 -0.46 -10.63 19.90
C CYS A 314 -0.58 -10.12 21.36
N GLN A 315 0.22 -9.12 21.73
CA GLN A 315 0.19 -8.50 23.06
C GLN A 315 -1.16 -7.83 23.33
N ALA A 316 -1.64 -7.01 22.38
CA ALA A 316 -2.91 -6.30 22.49
C ALA A 316 -4.11 -7.27 22.63
N ARG A 317 -4.01 -8.42 21.97
CA ARG A 317 -5.07 -9.43 21.97
C ARG A 317 -5.10 -10.28 23.23
N GLY A 318 -3.96 -10.48 23.89
CA GLY A 318 -3.84 -11.30 25.11
C GLY A 318 -4.34 -12.75 24.97
N SER A 319 -4.51 -13.24 23.74
CA SER A 319 -5.15 -14.52 23.45
C SER A 319 -4.13 -15.59 23.09
N LYS A 320 -4.36 -16.85 23.48
CA LYS A 320 -3.51 -17.99 23.09
C LYS A 320 -3.76 -18.50 21.66
N ARG A 321 -4.55 -17.76 20.86
CA ARG A 321 -4.98 -18.16 19.52
C ARG A 321 -3.79 -18.25 18.57
N SER A 322 -3.94 -19.05 17.51
CA SER A 322 -2.99 -18.97 16.39
C SER A 322 -3.09 -17.63 15.66
N VAL A 323 -1.98 -17.19 15.07
CA VAL A 323 -1.92 -16.05 14.17
C VAL A 323 -1.50 -16.54 12.80
N THR A 324 -2.31 -16.19 11.80
CA THR A 324 -2.05 -16.41 10.39
C THR A 324 -1.71 -15.05 9.79
N VAL A 325 -0.53 -14.96 9.18
CA VAL A 325 -0.05 -13.75 8.54
C VAL A 325 0.02 -13.98 7.04
N LEU A 326 -0.70 -13.17 6.27
CA LEU A 326 -0.65 -13.12 4.81
C LEU A 326 0.36 -12.05 4.39
N ASN A 327 1.37 -12.41 3.61
CA ASN A 327 2.29 -11.46 2.98
C ASN A 327 2.07 -11.46 1.45
N ALA A 328 1.89 -10.28 0.86
CA ALA A 328 1.89 -10.14 -0.60
C ALA A 328 3.34 -10.09 -1.13
N VAL A 329 3.69 -11.00 -2.04
CA VAL A 329 5.04 -11.12 -2.59
C VAL A 329 5.04 -10.99 -4.11
N ASP A 330 5.91 -10.11 -4.61
CA ASP A 330 6.27 -9.99 -6.02
C ASP A 330 6.91 -11.28 -6.55
N ILE A 331 6.35 -11.86 -7.62
CA ILE A 331 6.86 -13.10 -8.22
C ILE A 331 7.79 -12.87 -9.42
N THR A 332 7.98 -11.64 -9.88
CA THR A 332 8.74 -11.34 -11.11
C THR A 332 10.19 -11.85 -11.02
N GLY A 333 10.84 -11.63 -9.88
CA GLY A 333 12.18 -12.13 -9.60
C GLY A 333 12.27 -13.66 -9.39
N ARG A 334 11.14 -14.35 -9.29
CA ARG A 334 11.03 -15.79 -8.99
C ARG A 334 10.71 -16.61 -10.24
N LEU A 335 9.91 -16.09 -11.15
CA LEU A 335 9.55 -16.74 -12.43
C LEU A 335 10.30 -16.09 -13.62
N LYS A 336 11.63 -16.11 -13.59
CA LYS A 336 12.48 -15.36 -14.54
C LYS A 336 12.24 -15.70 -16.02
N SER A 337 11.83 -16.93 -16.34
CA SER A 337 11.49 -17.34 -17.72
C SER A 337 10.21 -16.67 -18.23
N VAL A 338 9.24 -16.44 -17.34
CA VAL A 338 7.97 -15.78 -17.65
C VAL A 338 8.19 -14.28 -17.79
N PHE A 339 8.87 -13.68 -16.80
CA PHE A 339 9.19 -12.25 -16.72
C PHE A 339 10.59 -11.94 -17.28
N ALA A 340 10.87 -12.44 -18.47
CA ALA A 340 12.17 -12.25 -19.12
C ALA A 340 12.48 -10.76 -19.38
N PRO A 341 13.77 -10.36 -19.39
CA PRO A 341 14.18 -8.99 -19.72
C PRO A 341 13.53 -8.49 -21.02
N GLY A 342 13.05 -7.24 -21.02
CA GLY A 342 12.33 -6.63 -22.14
C GLY A 342 10.82 -6.88 -22.15
N LYS A 343 10.30 -7.79 -21.32
CA LYS A 343 8.86 -7.89 -21.07
C LYS A 343 8.48 -6.98 -19.91
N HIS A 344 7.67 -5.96 -20.20
CA HIS A 344 7.22 -5.00 -19.20
C HIS A 344 5.77 -5.29 -18.80
N TYR A 345 5.58 -5.99 -17.69
CA TYR A 345 4.27 -6.45 -17.23
C TYR A 345 3.77 -5.57 -16.09
N VAL A 346 2.51 -5.14 -16.16
CA VAL A 346 1.95 -4.15 -15.24
C VAL A 346 0.79 -4.67 -14.41
N GLN A 347 0.15 -5.77 -14.83
CA GLN A 347 -1.05 -6.32 -14.20
C GLN A 347 -0.75 -6.93 -12.81
N ASN A 348 -1.68 -7.61 -12.16
CA ASN A 348 -1.46 -8.20 -10.83
C ASN A 348 -0.59 -9.46 -10.91
N PHE A 349 0.60 -9.40 -10.30
CA PHE A 349 1.55 -10.52 -10.18
C PHE A 349 2.07 -10.71 -8.75
N ALA A 350 1.37 -10.18 -7.75
CA ALA A 350 1.69 -10.45 -6.36
C ALA A 350 0.86 -11.66 -5.88
N LEU A 351 1.53 -12.65 -5.28
CA LEU A 351 0.87 -13.80 -4.66
C LEU A 351 1.01 -13.76 -3.14
N GLY A 352 0.03 -14.35 -2.46
CA GLY A 352 0.02 -14.45 -1.00
C GLY A 352 0.89 -15.60 -0.50
N THR A 353 1.83 -15.31 0.41
CA THR A 353 2.47 -16.32 1.27
C THR A 353 1.87 -16.27 2.67
N TRP A 354 1.89 -17.40 3.37
CA TRP A 354 1.23 -17.54 4.66
C TRP A 354 2.19 -18.05 5.73
N THR A 355 2.25 -17.34 6.85
CA THR A 355 2.97 -17.78 8.05
C THR A 355 1.98 -18.04 9.17
N ILE A 356 2.01 -19.25 9.74
CA ILE A 356 1.06 -19.70 10.74
C ILE A 356 1.82 -19.96 12.05
N LEU A 357 1.66 -19.06 13.02
CA LEU A 357 2.36 -19.12 14.31
C LEU A 357 1.37 -19.28 15.47
N ASN A 358 1.87 -19.59 16.67
CA ASN A 358 1.10 -19.44 17.90
C ASN A 358 1.36 -18.08 18.56
N SER A 359 0.33 -17.44 19.12
CA SER A 359 0.52 -16.16 19.80
C SER A 359 1.51 -16.25 20.98
N ASN A 360 1.49 -17.33 21.76
CA ASN A 360 2.46 -17.50 22.86
C ASN A 360 3.90 -17.63 22.36
N GLU A 361 4.09 -18.28 21.22
CA GLU A 361 5.40 -18.40 20.57
C GLU A 361 5.90 -17.03 20.11
N VAL A 362 5.06 -16.26 19.41
CA VAL A 362 5.38 -14.89 18.98
C VAL A 362 5.78 -13.99 20.16
N LEU A 363 5.10 -14.14 21.30
CA LEU A 363 5.31 -13.33 22.50
C LEU A 363 6.57 -13.73 23.28
N LYS A 364 6.92 -15.01 23.31
CA LYS A 364 8.03 -15.54 24.13
C LYS A 364 9.35 -15.67 23.36
N ALA A 365 9.28 -15.92 22.05
CA ALA A 365 10.48 -16.08 21.24
C ALA A 365 11.20 -14.73 21.05
N PRO A 366 12.53 -14.75 20.82
CA PRO A 366 13.26 -13.54 20.41
C PRO A 366 12.68 -12.91 19.13
N LEU A 367 12.88 -11.60 18.93
CA LEU A 367 12.36 -10.91 17.74
C LEU A 367 12.95 -11.53 16.47
N GLY A 368 14.26 -11.82 16.49
CA GLY A 368 14.97 -12.44 15.37
C GLY A 368 14.39 -13.78 14.95
N TYR A 369 13.99 -14.62 15.91
CA TYR A 369 13.37 -15.92 15.61
C TYR A 369 12.06 -15.75 14.83
N VAL A 370 11.17 -14.87 15.30
CA VAL A 370 9.88 -14.64 14.64
C VAL A 370 10.08 -14.02 13.25
N ALA A 371 11.05 -13.10 13.09
CA ALA A 371 11.43 -12.56 11.79
C ALA A 371 11.97 -13.65 10.84
N ARG A 372 12.76 -14.60 11.35
CA ARG A 372 13.26 -15.74 10.57
C ARG A 372 12.13 -16.66 10.11
N CYS A 373 11.08 -16.86 10.91
CA CYS A 373 9.90 -17.64 10.48
C CYS A 373 9.25 -17.03 9.24
N PHE A 374 9.02 -15.71 9.21
CA PHE A 374 8.47 -15.04 8.02
C PHE A 374 9.38 -15.18 6.81
N ARG A 375 10.70 -14.97 7.00
CA ARG A 375 11.68 -15.12 5.93
C ARG A 375 11.65 -16.54 5.35
N TYR A 376 11.68 -17.55 6.21
CA TYR A 376 11.67 -18.95 5.83
C TYR A 376 10.39 -19.31 5.05
N ASP A 377 9.22 -18.90 5.55
CA ASP A 377 7.94 -19.18 4.89
C ASP A 377 7.82 -18.46 3.53
N ILE A 378 8.33 -17.22 3.42
CA ILE A 378 8.43 -16.53 2.13
C ILE A 378 9.31 -17.32 1.18
N GLN A 379 10.53 -17.71 1.59
CA GLN A 379 11.46 -18.42 0.71
C GLN A 379 10.93 -19.77 0.25
N THR A 380 10.35 -20.55 1.15
CA THR A 380 9.81 -21.89 0.84
C THR A 380 8.59 -21.83 -0.07
N GLN A 381 7.67 -20.88 0.15
CA GLN A 381 6.46 -20.76 -0.67
C GLN A 381 6.68 -20.04 -2.02
N THR A 382 7.83 -19.41 -2.22
CA THR A 382 8.14 -18.63 -3.44
C THR A 382 9.23 -19.25 -4.30
N THR A 383 9.44 -20.56 -4.20
CA THR A 383 10.13 -21.32 -5.24
C THR A 383 9.26 -21.34 -6.51
N PRO A 384 9.84 -21.47 -7.71
CA PRO A 384 9.04 -21.55 -8.94
C PRO A 384 7.95 -22.62 -8.88
N SER A 385 8.29 -23.80 -8.37
CA SER A 385 7.35 -24.93 -8.25
C SER A 385 6.22 -24.67 -7.25
N GLN A 386 6.51 -24.06 -6.09
CA GLN A 386 5.46 -23.69 -5.12
C GLN A 386 4.59 -22.54 -5.61
N ILE A 387 5.13 -21.57 -6.35
CA ILE A 387 4.34 -20.52 -7.02
C ILE A 387 3.37 -21.15 -8.01
N MET A 388 3.85 -22.05 -8.88
CA MET A 388 2.99 -22.74 -9.84
C MET A 388 1.95 -23.62 -9.13
N ALA A 389 2.32 -24.30 -8.04
CA ALA A 389 1.37 -25.07 -7.22
C ALA A 389 0.28 -24.19 -6.62
N PHE A 390 0.64 -23.02 -6.10
CA PHE A 390 -0.34 -22.07 -5.55
C PHE A 390 -1.23 -21.48 -6.65
N MET A 391 -0.68 -21.10 -7.80
CA MET A 391 -1.46 -20.63 -8.96
C MET A 391 -2.47 -21.69 -9.43
N ARG A 392 -2.09 -22.98 -9.47
CA ARG A 392 -3.03 -24.08 -9.73
C ARG A 392 -4.18 -24.09 -8.71
N ARG A 393 -3.89 -23.92 -7.42
CA ARG A 393 -4.94 -23.83 -6.37
C ARG A 393 -5.87 -22.63 -6.54
N LEU A 394 -5.36 -21.51 -7.04
CA LEU A 394 -6.21 -20.35 -7.39
C LEU A 394 -7.13 -20.69 -8.56
N ARG A 395 -6.59 -21.32 -9.61
CA ARG A 395 -7.37 -21.77 -10.78
C ARG A 395 -8.45 -22.79 -10.45
N GLU A 396 -8.19 -23.71 -9.52
CA GLU A 396 -9.21 -24.66 -9.00
C GLU A 396 -10.42 -23.94 -8.37
N GLY A 397 -10.23 -22.71 -7.87
CA GLY A 397 -11.31 -21.89 -7.34
C GLY A 397 -12.22 -21.28 -8.41
N GLY A 398 -11.84 -21.38 -9.69
CA GLY A 398 -12.57 -20.79 -10.81
C GLY A 398 -12.28 -19.29 -10.98
N TRP A 399 -12.82 -18.75 -12.09
CA TRP A 399 -12.72 -17.33 -12.40
C TRP A 399 -13.48 -16.49 -11.37
N CYS A 400 -12.89 -15.40 -10.87
CA CYS A 400 -13.46 -14.60 -9.78
C CYS A 400 -13.77 -15.42 -8.49
N GLY A 401 -13.08 -16.54 -8.28
CA GLY A 401 -13.23 -17.38 -7.09
C GLY A 401 -12.71 -16.74 -5.80
N ASP A 402 -13.15 -17.27 -4.66
CA ASP A 402 -12.61 -16.90 -3.35
C ASP A 402 -11.14 -17.38 -3.21
N GLN A 403 -10.28 -16.51 -2.67
CA GLN A 403 -8.89 -16.86 -2.39
C GLN A 403 -8.80 -17.86 -1.22
N PRO A 404 -8.01 -18.93 -1.32
CA PRO A 404 -7.88 -19.90 -0.24
C PRO A 404 -7.22 -19.29 1.00
N LEU A 405 -7.80 -19.54 2.17
CA LEU A 405 -7.23 -19.17 3.47
C LEU A 405 -6.50 -20.35 4.10
N TYR A 406 -5.37 -20.08 4.76
CA TYR A 406 -4.54 -21.11 5.40
C TYR A 406 -4.33 -20.81 6.88
N GLY A 407 -4.56 -21.77 7.75
CA GLY A 407 -4.46 -21.55 9.19
C GLY A 407 -5.21 -22.58 10.02
N LYS A 408 -5.51 -22.20 11.26
CA LYS A 408 -6.40 -22.94 12.15
C LYS A 408 -7.76 -22.27 12.21
N ALA A 409 -8.79 -23.02 12.63
CA ALA A 409 -10.13 -22.48 12.80
C ALA A 409 -10.23 -21.36 13.86
N ASP A 410 -9.22 -21.24 14.73
CA ASP A 410 -9.12 -20.17 15.71
C ASP A 410 -8.10 -19.09 15.32
N SER A 411 -7.49 -19.15 14.13
CA SER A 411 -6.50 -18.17 13.70
C SER A 411 -7.06 -16.75 13.73
N MET A 412 -6.23 -15.80 14.14
CA MET A 412 -6.37 -14.39 13.76
C MET A 412 -5.68 -14.15 12.42
N VAL A 413 -6.19 -13.23 11.61
CA VAL A 413 -5.58 -12.88 10.32
C VAL A 413 -4.95 -11.50 10.41
N ILE A 414 -3.70 -11.40 9.97
CA ILE A 414 -2.98 -10.15 9.74
C ILE A 414 -2.52 -10.13 8.29
N ILE A 415 -2.72 -9.01 7.60
CA ILE A 415 -2.31 -8.81 6.22
C ILE A 415 -1.14 -7.84 6.20
N PHE A 416 -0.04 -8.26 5.59
CA PHE A 416 1.12 -7.44 5.36
C PHE A 416 1.35 -7.27 3.87
N THR A 417 1.69 -6.05 3.49
CA THR A 417 2.13 -5.73 2.14
C THR A 417 3.31 -4.76 2.23
N ASN A 418 4.35 -5.02 1.45
CA ASN A 418 5.59 -4.28 1.51
C ASN A 418 5.93 -3.70 0.13
N TRP A 419 5.85 -2.37 0.03
CA TRP A 419 6.06 -1.63 -1.20
C TRP A 419 7.48 -1.05 -1.28
N SER A 420 8.37 -1.37 -0.34
CA SER A 420 9.75 -0.82 -0.34
C SER A 420 10.52 -1.12 -1.63
N ARG A 421 10.22 -2.23 -2.33
CA ARG A 421 10.84 -2.54 -3.63
C ARG A 421 10.37 -1.63 -4.77
N CYS A 422 9.21 -0.98 -4.63
CA CYS A 422 8.69 -0.03 -5.60
C CYS A 422 9.45 1.31 -5.57
N LYS A 423 10.11 1.64 -4.45
CA LYS A 423 10.95 2.85 -4.31
C LYS A 423 10.25 4.13 -4.81
N PHE A 424 8.99 4.35 -4.42
CA PHE A 424 8.19 5.48 -4.92
C PHE A 424 8.83 6.85 -4.69
N PHE A 425 9.54 7.04 -3.57
CA PHE A 425 10.29 8.27 -3.28
C PHE A 425 11.49 8.51 -4.22
N ASP A 426 12.03 7.45 -4.82
CA ASP A 426 13.14 7.53 -5.76
C ASP A 426 12.64 7.63 -7.21
N CYS A 427 11.69 6.78 -7.59
CA CYS A 427 11.32 6.55 -8.99
C CYS A 427 10.36 7.60 -9.56
N ILE A 428 9.65 8.35 -8.71
CA ILE A 428 8.81 9.48 -9.14
C ILE A 428 9.72 10.67 -9.36
N ASP A 429 9.67 11.27 -10.54
CA ASP A 429 10.37 12.51 -10.87
C ASP A 429 9.43 13.43 -11.64
N PHE A 430 8.83 14.39 -10.92
CA PHE A 430 7.95 15.41 -11.48
C PHE A 430 8.64 16.78 -11.56
N SER A 431 9.98 16.80 -11.54
CA SER A 431 10.74 18.05 -11.67
C SER A 431 10.37 18.90 -12.90
N PRO A 432 10.00 18.35 -14.08
CA PRO A 432 9.60 19.17 -15.23
C PRO A 432 8.25 19.92 -15.05
N ALA A 433 7.45 19.51 -14.06
CA ALA A 433 6.20 20.17 -13.69
C ALA A 433 6.38 21.26 -12.62
N VAL A 434 7.57 21.40 -12.01
CA VAL A 434 7.77 22.37 -10.93
C VAL A 434 7.63 23.81 -11.46
N ILE A 435 6.76 24.59 -10.82
CA ILE A 435 6.62 26.02 -11.06
C ILE A 435 7.63 26.75 -10.18
N ALA A 436 8.46 27.60 -10.78
CA ALA A 436 9.42 28.39 -10.04
C ALA A 436 8.70 29.27 -9.02
N ARG A 437 9.10 29.18 -7.74
CA ARG A 437 8.61 30.13 -6.73
C ARG A 437 9.07 31.54 -7.13
N PRO A 438 8.21 32.56 -7.04
CA PRO A 438 8.68 33.93 -7.01
C PRO A 438 9.69 34.03 -5.86
N VAL A 439 10.92 34.48 -6.16
CA VAL A 439 11.92 34.72 -5.12
C VAL A 439 11.38 35.88 -4.28
N GLU A 440 10.94 35.61 -3.05
CA GLU A 440 10.72 36.68 -2.08
C GLU A 440 12.08 37.36 -1.84
N PRO A 441 12.17 38.70 -1.93
CA PRO A 441 13.40 39.41 -1.61
C PRO A 441 13.79 39.05 -0.18
N VAL A 442 14.99 38.51 0.00
CA VAL A 442 15.59 38.32 1.32
C VAL A 442 15.59 39.68 2.01
N ALA A 443 14.69 39.87 2.97
CA ALA A 443 14.76 41.00 3.87
C ALA A 443 16.09 40.85 4.63
N THR A 444 17.07 41.65 4.24
CA THR A 444 18.28 41.89 5.02
C THR A 444 17.83 42.39 6.39
N GLN A 445 17.83 41.51 7.39
CA GLN A 445 17.72 41.91 8.78
C GLN A 445 19.00 42.68 9.13
N ALA A 446 18.88 44.00 9.18
CA ALA A 446 19.86 44.85 9.83
C ALA A 446 19.87 44.51 11.33
N SER A 447 21.03 44.08 11.82
CA SER A 447 21.30 43.91 13.23
C SER A 447 21.12 45.24 13.96
N THR A 448 20.14 45.31 14.86
CA THR A 448 20.18 46.25 15.98
C THR A 448 20.22 45.42 17.25
N ASP A 449 21.39 45.49 17.86
CA ASP A 449 21.75 45.03 19.18
C ASP A 449 21.07 45.98 20.17
N ASP A 450 20.27 45.46 21.09
CA ASP A 450 20.03 46.06 22.40
C ASP A 450 19.40 45.00 23.31
N GLY A 451 20.16 44.61 24.32
CA GLY A 451 19.77 43.62 25.32
C GLY A 451 18.89 44.21 26.41
N GLU A 452 17.89 43.44 26.85
CA GLU A 452 17.36 43.59 28.19
C GLU A 452 16.84 42.24 28.72
N ILE A 453 17.39 41.84 29.87
CA ILE A 453 17.04 40.64 30.62
C ILE A 453 15.92 41.02 31.59
N THR A 454 14.71 40.46 31.44
CA THR A 454 13.80 40.29 32.58
C THR A 454 13.02 38.98 32.53
N SER A 455 12.77 38.48 33.73
CA SER A 455 12.39 37.13 34.12
C SER A 455 10.89 36.86 34.15
N ALA A 456 10.57 35.55 34.15
CA ALA A 456 9.35 34.86 34.61
C ALA A 456 8.25 34.58 33.55
N SER A 457 8.35 33.40 32.92
CA SER A 457 7.25 32.81 32.16
C SER A 457 6.46 31.81 33.02
N ARG A 458 5.17 32.11 33.18
CA ARG A 458 4.13 31.12 33.46
C ARG A 458 3.99 30.20 32.24
N VAL A 459 3.76 28.92 32.49
CA VAL A 459 3.57 27.90 31.47
C VAL A 459 2.12 27.95 30.99
N ASP A 460 1.90 28.53 29.81
CA ASP A 460 0.62 28.44 29.08
C ASP A 460 0.61 27.17 28.19
N PRO A 461 -0.52 26.46 28.11
CA PRO A 461 -0.63 25.18 27.39
C PRO A 461 -0.73 25.29 25.85
N GLU A 462 -0.55 26.47 25.26
CA GLU A 462 -0.55 26.67 23.78
C GLU A 462 0.81 26.42 23.12
N LYS A 463 1.88 26.17 23.88
CA LYS A 463 3.25 26.04 23.33
C LYS A 463 3.53 24.71 22.60
N GLN A 464 2.64 23.72 22.69
CA GLN A 464 2.84 22.41 22.04
C GLN A 464 2.54 22.43 20.53
N THR A 465 1.80 23.40 20.02
CA THR A 465 1.54 23.53 18.58
C THR A 465 2.67 24.23 17.82
N ASP A 466 3.37 25.15 18.49
CA ASP A 466 4.44 25.94 17.89
C ASP A 466 5.77 25.17 17.80
N ASP A 467 6.08 24.32 18.79
CA ASP A 467 7.28 23.47 18.74
C ASP A 467 7.21 22.44 17.59
N ALA A 468 6.00 21.98 17.23
CA ALA A 468 5.79 21.09 16.08
C ALA A 468 5.89 21.81 14.73
N ALA A 469 5.56 23.10 14.69
CA ALA A 469 5.69 23.94 13.50
C ALA A 469 7.17 24.33 13.26
N ALA A 470 7.91 24.69 14.31
CA ALA A 470 9.35 24.96 14.26
C ALA A 470 10.16 23.70 13.92
N ALA A 471 9.70 22.51 14.33
CA ALA A 471 10.36 21.25 13.98
C ALA A 471 10.21 20.85 12.50
N ALA A 472 9.20 21.36 11.78
CA ALA A 472 9.01 21.06 10.37
C ALA A 472 10.06 21.73 9.45
N ASP A 473 10.67 22.84 9.90
CA ASP A 473 11.74 23.55 9.18
C ASP A 473 13.14 22.97 9.48
N LEU A 474 13.25 21.95 10.33
CA LEU A 474 14.52 21.25 10.63
C LEU A 474 14.85 20.10 9.67
N PHE A 475 13.87 19.60 8.91
CA PHE A 475 14.07 18.49 7.98
C PHE A 475 14.26 19.00 6.55
N PRO A 476 15.30 18.54 5.83
CA PRO A 476 15.53 18.98 4.46
C PRO A 476 14.35 18.56 3.58
N ARG A 477 13.84 19.52 2.81
CA ARG A 477 12.81 19.25 1.79
C ARG A 477 13.34 18.25 0.76
N PRO A 478 12.46 17.42 0.19
CA PRO A 478 12.84 16.60 -0.96
C PRO A 478 13.39 17.48 -2.10
N PRO A 479 14.24 16.92 -2.98
CA PRO A 479 14.61 17.60 -4.22
C PRO A 479 13.38 18.03 -5.03
N PRO A 480 13.47 19.10 -5.86
CA PRO A 480 12.34 19.57 -6.64
C PRO A 480 11.65 18.46 -7.44
N GLY A 481 10.33 18.37 -7.33
CA GLY A 481 9.51 17.38 -8.03
C GLY A 481 9.61 15.96 -7.45
N LYS A 482 10.20 15.78 -6.27
CA LYS A 482 10.13 14.53 -5.49
C LYS A 482 8.99 14.61 -4.46
N ILE A 483 8.40 13.45 -4.17
CA ILE A 483 7.36 13.36 -3.15
C ILE A 483 7.96 13.52 -1.75
N ALA A 484 7.29 14.30 -0.90
CA ALA A 484 7.59 14.39 0.53
C ALA A 484 6.93 13.26 1.32
N TYR A 485 5.78 12.79 0.83
CA TYR A 485 4.94 11.82 1.51
C TYR A 485 3.96 11.18 0.52
N HIS A 486 3.55 9.93 0.77
CA HIS A 486 2.42 9.32 0.07
C HIS A 486 1.64 8.36 0.95
N HIS A 487 0.41 8.06 0.55
CA HIS A 487 -0.36 6.95 1.12
C HIS A 487 -1.39 6.42 0.13
N SER A 488 -1.89 5.21 0.39
CA SER A 488 -3.03 4.65 -0.32
C SER A 488 -4.15 4.29 0.65
N VAL A 489 -5.39 4.51 0.22
CA VAL A 489 -6.60 4.18 0.96
C VAL A 489 -7.62 3.52 0.03
N GLY A 490 -8.22 2.42 0.48
CA GLY A 490 -9.35 1.80 -0.21
C GLY A 490 -10.63 2.61 0.03
N ARG A 491 -11.42 2.82 -1.03
CA ARG A 491 -12.70 3.53 -0.95
C ARG A 491 -13.81 2.70 -0.30
N THR A 492 -13.70 1.37 -0.41
CA THR A 492 -14.59 0.42 0.22
C THR A 492 -13.93 -0.17 1.46
N LYS A 493 -14.73 -0.41 2.51
CA LYS A 493 -14.27 -1.16 3.69
C LYS A 493 -14.53 -2.65 3.44
N THR A 494 -13.46 -3.42 3.27
CA THR A 494 -13.59 -4.89 3.25
C THR A 494 -13.60 -5.42 4.68
N VAL A 495 -14.30 -6.53 4.94
CA VAL A 495 -14.29 -7.19 6.25
C VAL A 495 -12.90 -7.71 6.64
N LEU A 496 -12.00 -7.91 5.67
CA LEU A 496 -10.62 -8.33 5.89
C LEU A 496 -9.69 -7.17 6.25
N SER A 497 -10.10 -5.91 6.03
CA SER A 497 -9.32 -4.70 6.29
C SER A 497 -9.32 -4.31 7.78
N ARG A 498 -8.92 -5.22 8.67
CA ARG A 498 -8.97 -5.05 10.14
C ARG A 498 -7.61 -5.09 10.83
N ASN A 499 -6.67 -5.86 10.29
CA ASN A 499 -5.27 -5.91 10.74
C ASN A 499 -4.38 -5.83 9.50
N VAL A 500 -4.30 -4.67 8.88
CA VAL A 500 -3.52 -4.45 7.66
C VAL A 500 -2.32 -3.58 8.01
N PHE A 501 -1.14 -4.04 7.64
CA PHE A 501 0.12 -3.32 7.84
C PHE A 501 0.82 -3.17 6.50
N THR A 502 0.89 -1.93 6.01
CA THR A 502 1.40 -1.59 4.70
C THR A 502 2.67 -0.77 4.84
N ILE A 503 3.82 -1.36 4.52
CA ILE A 503 5.09 -0.64 4.47
C ILE A 503 5.13 0.10 3.13
N LEU A 504 5.06 1.42 3.17
CA LEU A 504 4.97 2.27 1.97
C LEU A 504 6.33 2.47 1.31
N GLY A 505 7.41 2.48 2.10
CA GLY A 505 8.76 2.65 1.58
C GLY A 505 9.64 3.47 2.52
N LYS A 506 10.86 3.75 2.05
CA LYS A 506 11.79 4.69 2.65
C LYS A 506 11.71 6.02 1.92
N ASP A 507 11.65 7.12 2.64
CA ASP A 507 11.81 8.44 2.05
C ASP A 507 13.27 8.77 1.73
N ASN A 508 13.53 9.94 1.15
CA ASN A 508 14.87 10.40 0.77
C ASN A 508 15.83 10.57 1.95
N GLN A 509 15.33 10.56 3.19
CA GLN A 509 16.13 10.62 4.42
C GLN A 509 16.26 9.24 5.11
N GLY A 510 15.72 8.19 4.48
CA GLY A 510 15.77 6.81 4.99
C GLY A 510 14.69 6.47 6.01
N ASN A 511 13.75 7.38 6.31
CA ASN A 511 12.66 7.07 7.25
C ASN A 511 11.63 6.16 6.59
N PHE A 512 11.15 5.19 7.36
CA PHE A 512 10.10 4.29 6.94
C PHE A 512 8.72 4.87 7.18
N TRP A 513 7.90 4.84 6.13
CA TRP A 513 6.49 5.16 6.21
C TRP A 513 5.65 3.88 6.23
N VAL A 514 4.74 3.78 7.20
CA VAL A 514 3.85 2.63 7.33
C VAL A 514 2.41 3.09 7.53
N SER A 515 1.49 2.57 6.72
CA SER A 515 0.05 2.71 6.92
C SER A 515 -0.49 1.49 7.64
N VAL A 516 -1.27 1.71 8.70
CA VAL A 516 -1.74 0.61 9.55
C VAL A 516 -3.23 0.76 9.84
N LEU A 517 -3.98 -0.30 9.58
CA LEU A 517 -5.34 -0.53 10.07
C LEU A 517 -5.24 -1.53 11.22
N GLY A 518 -5.63 -1.12 12.42
CA GLY A 518 -5.51 -1.94 13.61
C GLY A 518 -6.58 -1.64 14.65
N HIS A 519 -6.79 -2.60 15.54
CA HIS A 519 -7.65 -2.44 16.69
C HIS A 519 -7.11 -1.36 17.66
N PRO A 520 -7.98 -0.61 18.36
CA PRO A 520 -7.58 0.42 19.31
C PRO A 520 -6.49 -0.03 20.30
N GLU A 521 -6.60 -1.25 20.82
CA GLU A 521 -5.69 -1.82 21.81
C GLU A 521 -4.26 -2.02 21.26
N CYS A 522 -4.10 -2.16 19.93
CA CYS A 522 -2.78 -2.23 19.29
C CYS A 522 -2.01 -0.92 19.43
N TRP A 523 -2.71 0.23 19.41
CA TRP A 523 -2.06 1.54 19.55
C TRP A 523 -1.57 1.79 20.96
N ASP A 524 -2.27 1.28 21.98
CA ASP A 524 -1.81 1.39 23.36
C ASP A 524 -0.54 0.57 23.59
N GLN A 525 -0.44 -0.62 22.99
CA GLN A 525 0.80 -1.41 23.01
C GLN A 525 1.91 -0.72 22.23
N LEU A 526 1.60 -0.14 21.06
CA LEU A 526 2.58 0.60 20.27
C LEU A 526 3.12 1.81 21.04
N LYS A 527 2.26 2.64 21.65
CA LYS A 527 2.70 3.79 22.47
C LYS A 527 3.64 3.36 23.59
N LYS A 528 3.32 2.27 24.29
CA LYS A 528 4.21 1.70 25.32
C LYS A 528 5.55 1.30 24.71
N ALA A 529 5.54 0.59 23.58
CA ALA A 529 6.76 0.15 22.91
C ALA A 529 7.62 1.32 22.41
N LEU A 530 7.01 2.42 21.96
CA LEU A 530 7.75 3.61 21.52
C LEU A 530 8.30 4.41 22.69
N ASN A 531 7.54 4.56 23.79
CA ASN A 531 7.99 5.28 24.99
C ASN A 531 9.12 4.58 25.74
N VAL A 532 9.17 3.24 25.70
CA VAL A 532 10.26 2.49 26.31
C VAL A 532 11.56 2.63 25.51
N ASN A 533 11.48 2.95 24.20
CA ASN A 533 12.65 3.17 23.36
C ASN A 533 13.18 4.63 23.40
N SER A 534 12.41 5.57 23.97
CA SER A 534 12.85 6.97 24.18
C SER A 534 13.54 7.21 25.54
N LEU A 535 13.66 6.17 26.36
CA LEU A 535 14.40 6.15 27.62
C LEU A 535 15.42 5.01 27.52
N GLU A 536 16.64 5.21 28.01
CA GLU A 536 17.86 4.38 27.85
C GLU A 536 17.79 2.89 28.28
N ASP A 537 16.63 2.24 28.35
CA ASP A 537 16.44 0.94 28.99
C ASP A 537 16.02 -0.20 28.04
N LEU A 538 16.55 -0.24 26.82
CA LEU A 538 16.52 -1.47 26.00
C LEU A 538 17.34 -2.62 26.61
N SER A 539 18.15 -2.35 27.65
CA SER A 539 18.88 -3.36 28.43
C SER A 539 18.06 -4.03 29.54
N LYS A 540 16.85 -3.53 29.86
CA LYS A 540 16.06 -4.01 31.02
C LYS A 540 14.83 -4.86 30.68
N ILE A 541 14.48 -5.03 29.41
CA ILE A 541 13.40 -5.96 28.99
C ILE A 541 13.90 -7.42 28.84
N SER A 542 15.21 -7.68 28.97
CA SER A 542 15.79 -9.03 28.95
C SER A 542 16.24 -9.55 30.32
N ARG A 543 15.40 -9.41 31.36
CA ARG A 543 15.50 -10.21 32.58
C ARG A 543 14.18 -10.87 32.93
#